data_AF-A0A2J7V4N2-F1
#
_entry.id   AF-A0A2J7V4N2-F1
#
_cell.length_a   1.000
_cell.length_b   1.000
_cell.length_c   1.000
_cell.angle_alpha   90.00
_cell.angle_beta   90.00
_cell.angle_gamma   90.00
#
_symmetry.space_group_name_H-M   'P 1'
#
loop_
_entity.id
_entity.type
_entity.pdbx_description
1 polymer ?
#
loop_
_entity_poly.entity_id
_entity_poly.type
_entity_poly.pdbx_seq_one_letter_code
_entity_poly.pdbx_strand_id
1 'polypeptide(L)'
;MPQVRFAPAALRDLQRLREFLRPKNPAAAKRAGETIIKAVQVLRQQPMVGRPVQDLPPEYREWVIDFGASGYVALYHYAGEGDVVTVLALRHQREVGYEPGSSASGN
;
A
#
# COMPACT_ATOMS: atom_id res chain seq x y z
N MET A 1 -13.51 7.41 -12.72
CA MET A 1 -13.01 7.61 -11.33
C MET A 1 -12.98 6.24 -10.73
N PRO A 2 -11.79 5.60 -10.67
CA PRO A 2 -11.74 4.19 -10.39
C PRO A 2 -12.40 3.83 -9.06
N GLN A 3 -13.11 2.72 -9.06
CA GLN A 3 -13.60 2.13 -7.83
C GLN A 3 -12.43 1.54 -7.08
N VAL A 4 -12.24 1.95 -5.83
CA VAL A 4 -11.21 1.36 -4.97
C VAL A 4 -11.84 0.34 -4.04
N ARG A 5 -11.25 -0.86 -4.01
CA ARG A 5 -11.65 -1.95 -3.12
C ARG A 5 -10.42 -2.51 -2.40
N PHE A 6 -10.65 -3.11 -1.25
CA PHE A 6 -9.61 -3.80 -0.49
C PHE A 6 -9.83 -5.31 -0.61
N ALA A 7 -8.76 -6.04 -0.92
CA ALA A 7 -8.75 -7.48 -0.78
C ALA A 7 -8.85 -7.87 0.71
N PRO A 8 -9.36 -9.07 1.04
CA PRO A 8 -9.38 -9.56 2.41
C PRO A 8 -8.01 -9.56 3.09
N ALA A 9 -6.92 -9.77 2.34
CA ALA A 9 -5.56 -9.69 2.85
C ALA A 9 -5.19 -8.27 3.32
N ALA A 10 -5.40 -7.26 2.48
CA ALA A 10 -5.19 -5.86 2.85
C ALA A 10 -6.00 -5.42 4.08
N LEU A 11 -7.22 -5.93 4.26
CA LEU A 11 -8.02 -5.65 5.46
C LEU A 11 -7.39 -6.26 6.73
N ARG A 12 -6.85 -7.49 6.63
CA ARG A 12 -6.10 -8.11 7.74
C ARG A 12 -4.82 -7.35 8.06
N ASP A 13 -4.13 -6.85 7.04
CA ASP A 13 -2.92 -6.05 7.23
C ASP A 13 -3.21 -4.75 7.99
N LEU A 14 -4.29 -4.03 7.63
CA LEU A 14 -4.76 -2.85 8.37
C LEU A 14 -5.09 -3.17 9.83
N GLN A 15 -5.76 -4.29 10.07
CA GLN A 15 -6.10 -4.73 11.43
C GLN A 15 -4.83 -5.02 12.24
N ARG A 16 -3.92 -5.83 11.70
CA ARG A 16 -2.64 -6.18 12.33
C ARG A 16 -1.82 -4.94 12.65
N LEU A 17 -1.79 -3.97 11.74
CA LEU A 17 -1.11 -2.70 11.95
C LEU A 17 -1.69 -1.93 13.14
N ARG A 18 -3.02 -1.80 13.18
CA ARG A 18 -3.71 -1.11 14.26
C ARG A 18 -3.46 -1.80 15.60
N GLU A 19 -3.51 -3.12 15.64
CA GLU A 19 -3.23 -3.94 16.83
C GLU A 19 -1.79 -3.80 17.30
N PHE A 20 -0.83 -3.70 16.38
CA PHE A 20 0.58 -3.47 16.73
C PHE A 20 0.84 -2.09 17.33
N LEU A 21 0.20 -1.04 16.80
CA LEU A 21 0.40 0.34 17.26
C LEU A 21 -0.42 0.67 18.52
N ARG A 22 -1.61 0.08 18.69
CA ARG A 22 -2.56 0.48 19.74
C ARG A 22 -1.97 0.41 21.16
N PRO A 23 -1.24 -0.64 21.59
CA PRO A 23 -0.67 -0.71 22.94
C PRO A 23 0.43 0.33 23.19
N LYS A 24 1.13 0.76 22.13
CA LYS A 24 2.26 1.70 22.23
C LYS A 24 1.80 3.15 22.15
N ASN A 25 0.90 3.42 21.21
CA ASN A 25 0.37 4.75 20.96
C ASN A 25 -0.97 4.65 20.20
N PRO A 26 -2.12 4.70 20.91
CA PRO A 26 -3.45 4.64 20.29
C PRO A 26 -3.69 5.76 19.26
N ALA A 27 -3.15 6.95 19.49
CA ALA A 27 -3.26 8.07 18.55
C ALA A 27 -2.45 7.81 17.27
N ALA A 28 -1.29 7.16 17.35
CA ALA A 28 -0.54 6.73 16.18
C ALA A 28 -1.28 5.66 15.39
N ALA A 29 -1.94 4.70 16.06
CA ALA A 29 -2.76 3.68 15.40
C ALA A 29 -3.91 4.31 14.59
N LYS A 30 -4.59 5.32 15.15
CA LYS A 30 -5.64 6.08 14.44
C LYS A 30 -5.06 6.83 13.23
N ARG A 31 -3.97 7.58 13.43
CA ARG A 31 -3.30 8.35 12.36
C ARG A 31 -2.80 7.46 11.22
N ALA A 32 -2.29 6.26 11.52
CA ALA A 32 -1.83 5.32 10.51
C ALA A 32 -2.98 4.91 9.57
N GLY A 33 -4.12 4.49 10.14
CA GLY A 33 -5.31 4.14 9.36
C GLY A 33 -5.83 5.29 8.50
N GLU A 34 -5.93 6.49 9.08
CA GLU A 34 -6.34 7.70 8.34
C GLU A 34 -5.38 8.04 7.19
N THR A 35 -4.07 7.89 7.41
CA THR A 35 -3.05 8.17 6.40
C THR A 35 -3.16 7.18 5.23
N ILE A 36 -3.32 5.88 5.52
CA ILE A 36 -3.49 4.85 4.50
C ILE A 36 -4.77 5.09 3.70
N ILE A 37 -5.90 5.38 4.37
CA ILE A 37 -7.17 5.65 3.69
C ILE A 37 -7.05 6.86 2.75
N LYS A 38 -6.44 7.97 3.21
CA LYS A 38 -6.22 9.17 2.40
C LYS A 38 -5.32 8.89 1.20
N ALA A 39 -4.24 8.15 1.40
CA ALA A 39 -3.34 7.78 0.31
C ALA A 39 -4.02 6.89 -0.73
N VAL A 40 -4.84 5.93 -0.28
CA VAL A 40 -5.62 5.05 -1.17
C VAL A 40 -6.71 5.83 -1.93
N GLN A 41 -7.25 6.93 -1.37
CA GLN A 41 -8.18 7.80 -2.09
C GLN A 41 -7.53 8.51 -3.29
N VAL A 42 -6.22 8.78 -3.26
CA VAL A 42 -5.49 9.33 -4.41
C VAL A 42 -5.58 8.40 -5.63
N LEU A 43 -5.63 7.08 -5.40
CA LEU A 43 -5.74 6.10 -6.48
C LEU A 43 -7.07 6.20 -7.24
N ARG A 44 -8.09 6.85 -6.69
CA ARG A 44 -9.36 7.16 -7.39
C ARG A 44 -9.21 8.23 -8.47
N GLN A 45 -8.11 8.98 -8.44
CA GLN A 45 -7.81 10.06 -9.38
C GLN A 45 -6.59 9.73 -10.23
N GLN A 46 -5.59 9.07 -9.63
CA GLN A 46 -4.32 8.76 -10.26
C GLN A 46 -3.98 7.27 -10.02
N PRO A 47 -4.68 6.33 -10.68
CA PRO A 47 -4.42 4.90 -10.50
C PRO A 47 -3.03 4.47 -10.99
N MET A 48 -2.35 5.25 -11.82
CA MET A 48 -1.00 4.95 -12.33
C MET A 48 0.13 5.60 -11.52
N VAL A 49 -0.18 6.22 -10.38
CA VAL A 49 0.82 6.94 -9.56
C VAL A 49 1.82 6.01 -8.86
N GLY A 50 1.41 4.77 -8.59
CA GLY A 50 2.29 3.72 -8.06
C GLY A 50 3.33 3.26 -9.06
N ARG A 51 4.44 2.75 -8.56
CA ARG A 51 5.53 2.19 -9.38
C ARG A 51 5.15 0.77 -9.82
N PRO A 52 5.30 0.38 -11.10
CA PRO A 52 5.13 -1.00 -11.51
C PRO A 52 6.02 -1.93 -10.67
N VAL A 53 5.48 -3.08 -10.29
CA VAL A 53 6.25 -4.10 -9.57
C VAL A 53 7.08 -4.87 -10.58
N GLN A 54 8.38 -5.03 -10.30
CA GLN A 54 9.26 -5.85 -11.14
C GLN A 54 8.74 -7.29 -11.17
N ASP A 55 8.92 -7.96 -12.31
CA ASP A 55 8.49 -9.36 -12.54
C ASP A 55 6.98 -9.63 -12.42
N LEU A 56 6.15 -8.59 -12.31
CA LEU A 56 4.69 -8.69 -12.41
C LEU A 56 4.15 -7.90 -13.62
N PRO A 57 2.92 -8.21 -14.07
CA PRO A 57 2.25 -7.40 -15.08
C PRO A 57 2.15 -5.90 -14.66
N PRO A 58 2.19 -4.95 -15.60
CA PRO A 58 2.27 -3.51 -15.34
C PRO A 58 1.05 -2.92 -14.61
N GLU A 59 -0.04 -3.69 -14.52
CA GLU A 59 -1.23 -3.40 -13.73
C GLU A 59 -0.97 -3.53 -12.22
N TYR A 60 0.02 -4.33 -11.81
CA TYR A 60 0.45 -4.47 -10.43
C TYR A 60 1.45 -3.39 -10.06
N ARG A 61 1.13 -2.64 -9.02
CA ARG A 61 1.84 -1.43 -8.64
C ARG A 61 2.00 -1.30 -7.14
N GLU A 62 3.10 -0.68 -6.74
CA GLU A 62 3.38 -0.30 -5.37
C GLU A 62 3.25 1.20 -5.17
N TRP A 63 2.46 1.58 -4.17
CA TRP A 63 2.31 2.95 -3.73
C TRP A 63 2.93 3.14 -2.36
N VAL A 64 3.97 3.97 -2.31
CA VAL A 64 4.64 4.35 -1.06
C VAL A 64 3.81 5.41 -0.35
N ILE A 65 3.53 5.18 0.92
CA ILE A 65 2.70 6.02 1.79
C ILE A 65 3.56 6.47 2.96
N ASP A 66 3.91 7.75 2.97
CA ASP A 66 4.75 8.30 4.04
C ASP A 66 4.00 8.31 5.38
N PHE A 67 4.63 7.71 6.40
CA PHE A 67 4.11 7.68 7.76
C PHE A 67 5.22 7.40 8.77
N GLY A 68 5.41 8.30 9.73
CA GLY A 68 6.45 8.14 10.76
C GLY A 68 7.85 8.06 10.13
N ALA A 69 8.67 7.13 10.61
CA ALA A 69 10.08 6.99 10.20
C ALA A 69 10.31 6.09 8.98
N SER A 70 9.30 5.37 8.51
CA SER A 70 9.48 4.38 7.43
C SER A 70 8.27 4.15 6.53
N GLY A 71 7.09 4.70 6.83
CA GLY A 71 5.94 4.56 5.94
C GLY A 71 5.42 3.14 5.72
N TYR A 72 4.45 3.07 4.81
CA TYR A 72 3.81 1.86 4.34
C TYR A 72 3.92 1.75 2.83
N VAL A 73 3.74 0.54 2.32
CA VAL A 73 3.61 0.28 0.89
C VAL A 73 2.28 -0.42 0.67
N ALA A 74 1.46 0.14 -0.21
CA ALA A 74 0.26 -0.50 -0.71
C ALA A 74 0.59 -1.19 -2.04
N LEU A 75 0.51 -2.52 -2.05
CA LEU A 75 0.48 -3.28 -3.30
C LEU A 75 -0.95 -3.24 -3.83
N TYR A 76 -1.15 -2.78 -5.05
CA TYR A 76 -2.46 -2.73 -5.68
C TYR A 76 -2.40 -3.18 -7.13
N HIS A 77 -3.55 -3.63 -7.62
CA HIS A 77 -3.77 -3.98 -9.02
C HIS A 77 -4.75 -2.98 -9.62
N TYR A 78 -4.38 -2.36 -10.75
CA TYR A 78 -5.26 -1.50 -11.52
C TYR A 78 -5.77 -2.23 -12.77
N ALA A 79 -7.01 -2.70 -12.71
CA ALA A 79 -7.72 -3.19 -13.88
C ALA A 79 -8.23 -1.98 -14.67
N GLY A 80 -7.51 -1.64 -15.75
CA GLY A 80 -7.94 -0.57 -16.67
C GLY A 80 -9.30 -0.88 -17.29
N GLU A 81 -9.56 -2.16 -17.58
CA GLU A 81 -10.89 -2.65 -17.93
C GLU A 81 -11.79 -2.62 -16.67
N GLY A 82 -12.84 -1.79 -16.71
CA GLY A 82 -13.75 -1.59 -15.59
C GLY A 82 -13.36 -0.50 -14.59
N ASP A 83 -12.20 0.15 -14.77
CA ASP A 83 -11.71 1.24 -13.90
C ASP A 83 -11.72 0.84 -12.42
N VAL A 84 -11.05 -0.27 -12.07
CA VAL A 84 -11.03 -0.82 -10.70
C VAL A 84 -9.61 -0.89 -10.15
N VAL A 85 -9.42 -0.30 -8.98
CA VAL A 85 -8.21 -0.43 -8.17
C VAL A 85 -8.50 -1.39 -7.01
N THR A 86 -7.75 -2.49 -6.96
CA THR A 86 -7.83 -3.44 -5.84
C THR A 86 -6.55 -3.36 -5.02
N VAL A 87 -6.64 -2.87 -3.79
CA VAL A 87 -5.54 -2.91 -2.82
C VAL A 87 -5.40 -4.35 -2.33
N LEU A 88 -4.28 -4.98 -2.67
CA LEU A 88 -4.03 -6.41 -2.43
C LEU A 88 -3.41 -6.63 -1.05
N ALA A 89 -2.43 -5.81 -0.69
CA ALA A 89 -1.71 -5.92 0.58
C ALA A 89 -1.21 -4.55 1.05
N LEU A 90 -1.00 -4.42 2.35
CA LEU A 90 -0.39 -3.26 3.00
C LEU A 90 0.77 -3.73 3.86
N ARG A 91 1.97 -3.26 3.57
CA ARG A 91 3.19 -3.66 4.30
C ARG A 91 3.85 -2.46 4.93
N HIS A 92 4.40 -2.62 6.12
CA HIS A 92 5.27 -1.61 6.70
C HIS A 92 6.68 -1.77 6.11
N GLN A 93 7.36 -0.69 5.69
CA GLN A 93 8.65 -0.84 5.00
C GLN A 93 9.76 -1.48 5.86
N ARG A 94 9.59 -1.51 7.18
CA ARG A 94 10.52 -2.17 8.11
C ARG A 94 10.09 -3.58 8.54
N GLU A 95 8.95 -4.09 8.07
CA GLU A 95 8.67 -5.52 8.26
C GLU A 95 9.68 -6.33 7.42
N VAL A 96 10.32 -7.31 8.07
CA VAL A 96 11.37 -8.15 7.49
C VAL A 96 10.83 -8.80 6.21
N GLY A 97 11.45 -8.51 5.05
CA GLY A 97 11.06 -9.07 3.74
C GLY A 97 10.42 -8.09 2.74
N TYR A 98 10.38 -6.78 3.02
CA TYR A 98 10.11 -5.77 1.98
C TYR A 98 11.43 -5.33 1.33
N GLU A 99 11.78 -5.90 0.18
CA GLU A 99 12.79 -5.33 -0.72
C GLU A 99 12.07 -4.43 -1.74
N PRO A 100 12.17 -3.09 -1.63
CA PRO A 100 11.63 -2.20 -2.65
C PRO A 100 12.42 -2.41 -3.93
N GLY A 101 11.80 -3.09 -4.91
CA GLY A 101 12.29 -3.28 -6.28
C GLY A 101 13.82 -3.26 -6.41
N SER A 102 14.47 -4.38 -6.08
CA SER A 102 15.93 -4.50 -6.10
C SER A 102 16.50 -4.01 -7.44
N SER A 103 17.06 -2.82 -7.40
CA SER A 103 17.93 -2.25 -8.40
C SER A 103 19.27 -2.99 -8.33
N ALA A 104 19.44 -4.04 -9.13
CA ALA A 104 20.76 -4.55 -9.46
C ALA A 104 21.31 -3.75 -10.65
N SER A 105 21.87 -2.59 -10.36
CA SER A 105 22.85 -1.96 -11.25
C SER A 105 24.19 -2.65 -11.01
N GLY A 106 24.76 -3.22 -12.07
CA GLY A 106 26.21 -3.39 -12.28
C GLY A 106 26.91 -4.52 -11.52
N ASN A 107 27.21 -5.61 -12.22
CA ASN A 107 28.53 -5.84 -12.83
C ASN A 107 28.47 -6.98 -13.85
#